data_AF-A0A737VE21-F1
#
_entry.id   AF-A0A737VE21-F1
#
_cell.length_a   1.000
_cell.length_b   1.000
_cell.length_c   1.000
_cell.angle_alpha   90.00
_cell.angle_beta   90.00
_cell.angle_gamma   90.00
#
_symmetry.space_group_name_H-M   'P 1'
#
loop_
_entity.id
_entity.type
_entity.pdbx_description
1 polymer ?
#
loop_
_entity_poly.entity_id
_entity_poly.type
_entity_poly.pdbx_seq_one_letter_code
_entity_poly.pdbx_strand_id
1 'polypeptide(L)'
;MKLFLFIVMLLILPETYAACTGEITYQDNLIIREDFTINPNQSATYSHNFNDTTCSGTYKITRMDPSDIIVGLYNDTVKLKLKIAWADNNTLTMPFTTGYTVTVEPASSGANVNISAGSGNSVLINGVVSITSASSATQFTASLRFLGCLLAGRGWNACAADYNSYLRGAGLYSFDLFVSYDRKQTTCKPEDLTITLPNIALSELYNTGKVSNKNAADNIRLQCDNLFGNAKQTSRKMTVYLSSSDLIPDSYSVLRGAVNNGVGFILESGGKTVNISNTAEQGNASTLWKVDQVGTPLNSDMITIPIIASYYVYDRDNIKPGDLKATALIYVKYD
;
A
#
# COMPACT_ATOMS: atom_id res chain seq x y z
N MET A 1 -11.99 18.11 -62.34
CA MET A 1 -12.85 19.32 -62.44
C MET A 1 -14.24 18.87 -61.99
N LYS A 2 -14.80 19.14 -60.79
CA LYS A 2 -14.72 20.23 -59.79
C LYS A 2 -15.12 19.56 -58.44
N LEU A 3 -14.38 19.54 -57.33
CA LEU A 3 -14.04 20.63 -56.38
C LEU A 3 -15.04 21.79 -56.41
N PHE A 4 -16.04 21.80 -55.52
CA PHE A 4 -16.90 22.91 -55.04
C PHE A 4 -18.13 22.24 -54.39
N LEU A 5 -18.28 22.12 -53.06
CA LEU A 5 -18.59 23.19 -52.12
C LEU A 5 -18.06 22.82 -50.71
N PHE A 6 -16.83 23.26 -50.43
CA PHE A 6 -16.43 23.70 -49.09
C PHE A 6 -16.43 25.23 -49.18
N ILE A 7 -16.72 25.94 -48.08
CA ILE A 7 -16.90 27.40 -47.96
C ILE A 7 -18.35 27.87 -48.11
N VAL A 8 -19.17 27.55 -47.10
CA VAL A 8 -20.15 28.49 -46.51
C VAL A 8 -20.07 28.32 -44.99
N MET A 9 -18.93 28.71 -44.42
CA MET A 9 -18.73 28.76 -42.95
C MET A 9 -17.88 29.99 -42.57
N LEU A 10 -18.08 31.09 -43.29
CA LEU A 10 -17.47 32.38 -43.01
C LEU A 10 -18.60 33.40 -43.10
N LEU A 11 -19.02 33.90 -41.93
CA LEU A 11 -20.01 34.96 -41.63
C LEU A 11 -21.04 34.60 -40.54
N ILE A 12 -20.74 33.61 -39.69
CA ILE A 12 -21.29 33.62 -38.33
C ILE A 12 -20.21 34.27 -37.47
N LEU A 13 -20.53 35.44 -36.94
CA LEU A 13 -19.72 36.20 -35.98
C LEU A 13 -19.12 35.26 -34.94
N PRO A 14 -17.88 35.47 -34.45
CA PRO A 14 -17.34 34.65 -33.38
C PRO A 14 -18.28 34.80 -32.19
N GLU A 15 -19.03 33.75 -31.85
CA GLU A 15 -19.56 33.63 -30.51
C GLU A 15 -18.36 33.80 -29.58
N THR A 16 -18.42 34.85 -28.77
CA THR A 16 -17.37 35.36 -27.90
C THR A 16 -16.49 34.24 -27.34
N TYR A 17 -15.20 34.28 -27.68
CA TYR A 17 -14.17 33.27 -27.37
C TYR A 17 -14.25 32.73 -25.93
N ALA A 18 -14.58 33.61 -24.98
CA ALA A 18 -15.02 33.28 -23.64
C ALA A 18 -15.72 34.49 -23.01
N ALA A 19 -16.57 34.23 -22.01
CA ALA A 19 -17.28 35.26 -21.26
C ALA A 19 -16.44 35.96 -20.17
N CYS A 20 -15.40 35.26 -19.72
CA CYS A 20 -14.47 35.70 -18.70
C CYS A 20 -13.05 35.39 -19.16
N THR A 21 -12.05 36.05 -18.57
CA THR A 21 -10.63 35.87 -18.93
C THR A 21 -9.74 35.53 -17.74
N GLY A 22 -10.28 35.55 -16.51
CA GLY A 22 -9.52 35.28 -15.30
C GLY A 22 -9.08 33.82 -15.18
N GLU A 23 -8.02 33.63 -14.42
CA GLU A 23 -7.48 32.32 -14.06
C GLU A 23 -7.37 32.26 -12.54
N ILE A 24 -8.19 31.41 -11.90
CA ILE A 24 -8.24 31.27 -10.44
C ILE A 24 -8.10 29.79 -10.10
N THR A 25 -7.11 29.46 -9.27
CA THR A 25 -6.87 28.09 -8.80
C THR A 25 -6.83 28.07 -7.29
N TYR A 26 -7.57 27.14 -6.70
CA TYR A 26 -7.46 26.80 -5.27
C TYR A 26 -6.74 25.48 -5.10
N GLN A 27 -5.97 25.34 -4.02
CA GLN A 27 -5.37 24.06 -3.65
C GLN A 27 -6.03 23.53 -2.38
N ASP A 28 -6.53 22.31 -2.46
CA ASP A 28 -7.08 21.56 -1.34
C ASP A 28 -6.09 20.50 -0.84
N ASN A 29 -6.24 20.10 0.42
CA ASN A 29 -5.41 19.06 1.04
C ASN A 29 -6.28 17.90 1.50
N LEU A 30 -5.99 16.71 0.99
CA LEU A 30 -6.58 15.43 1.40
C LEU A 30 -5.54 14.57 2.10
N ILE A 31 -5.67 14.50 3.42
CA ILE A 31 -4.84 13.62 4.25
C ILE A 31 -5.61 12.30 4.44
N ILE A 32 -5.06 11.22 3.87
CA ILE A 32 -5.61 9.88 4.04
C ILE A 32 -5.34 9.40 5.46
N ARG A 33 -6.37 8.87 6.12
CA ARG A 33 -6.25 8.36 7.49
C ARG A 33 -5.25 7.20 7.54
N GLU A 34 -4.47 7.14 8.62
CA GLU A 34 -3.49 6.08 8.84
C GLU A 34 -4.12 4.67 8.77
N ASP A 35 -5.37 4.53 9.25
CA ASP A 35 -6.13 3.28 9.32
C ASP A 35 -6.82 2.88 8.02
N PHE A 36 -6.63 3.64 6.92
CA PHE A 36 -7.31 3.42 5.64
C PHE A 36 -7.12 1.99 5.09
N THR A 37 -5.98 1.36 5.36
CA THR A 37 -5.71 -0.03 4.96
C THR A 37 -6.69 -1.03 5.60
N ILE A 38 -7.20 -0.72 6.79
CA ILE A 38 -8.17 -1.54 7.53
C ILE A 38 -9.61 -1.09 7.22
N ASN A 39 -9.84 0.22 7.14
CA ASN A 39 -11.13 0.85 6.87
C ASN A 39 -11.08 1.66 5.56
N PRO A 40 -11.19 0.99 4.39
CA PRO A 40 -10.87 1.57 3.08
C PRO A 40 -11.97 2.45 2.50
N ASN A 41 -12.59 3.30 3.32
CA ASN A 41 -13.59 4.25 2.89
C ASN A 41 -13.33 5.61 3.52
N GLN A 42 -12.96 6.57 2.69
CA GLN A 42 -12.78 7.96 3.09
C GLN A 42 -13.31 8.86 2.00
N SER A 43 -14.05 9.89 2.38
CA SER A 43 -14.44 10.96 1.48
C SER A 43 -14.16 12.33 2.10
N ALA A 44 -13.91 13.30 1.24
CA ALA A 44 -13.78 14.70 1.61
C ALA A 44 -14.46 15.57 0.55
N THR A 45 -15.11 16.63 0.99
CA THR A 45 -15.77 17.61 0.10
C THR A 45 -15.13 18.97 0.32
N TYR A 46 -14.74 19.60 -0.77
CA TYR A 46 -14.14 20.94 -0.79
C TYR A 46 -15.05 21.87 -1.57
N SER A 47 -15.14 23.14 -1.15
CA SER A 47 -15.99 24.14 -1.78
C SER A 47 -15.34 25.51 -1.67
N HIS A 48 -15.31 26.22 -2.79
CA HIS A 48 -14.70 27.55 -2.88
C HIS A 48 -15.62 28.51 -3.63
N ASN A 49 -15.48 29.80 -3.33
CA ASN A 49 -16.15 30.88 -4.05
C ASN A 49 -15.23 31.42 -5.13
N PHE A 50 -15.75 31.55 -6.35
CA PHE A 50 -15.06 32.15 -7.47
C PHE A 50 -15.72 33.47 -7.81
N ASN A 51 -14.89 34.51 -7.83
CA ASN A 51 -15.29 35.85 -8.21
C ASN A 51 -14.27 36.40 -9.20
N ASP A 52 -14.62 36.38 -10.48
CA ASP A 52 -13.81 36.91 -11.56
C ASP A 52 -14.42 38.21 -12.07
N THR A 53 -13.73 39.30 -11.81
CA THR A 53 -14.17 40.64 -12.21
C THR A 53 -13.96 40.93 -13.69
N THR A 54 -13.29 40.03 -14.44
CA THR A 54 -13.06 40.19 -15.87
C THR A 54 -14.24 39.76 -16.74
N CYS A 55 -15.29 39.20 -16.14
CA CYS A 55 -16.46 38.72 -16.86
C CYS A 55 -17.34 39.88 -17.37
N SER A 56 -17.75 39.81 -18.64
CA SER A 56 -18.49 40.91 -19.29
C SER A 56 -20.01 40.65 -19.44
N GLY A 57 -20.74 40.32 -18.37
CA GLY A 57 -22.19 40.06 -18.41
C GLY A 57 -22.63 38.79 -17.70
N THR A 58 -23.90 38.41 -17.85
CA THR A 58 -24.47 37.20 -17.21
C THR A 58 -24.25 35.99 -18.12
N TYR A 59 -23.21 35.21 -17.87
CA TYR A 59 -22.87 34.05 -18.71
C TYR A 59 -22.90 32.72 -17.97
N LYS A 60 -23.24 31.68 -18.74
CA LYS A 60 -23.26 30.30 -18.28
C LYS A 60 -21.82 29.80 -18.11
N ILE A 61 -21.48 29.46 -16.89
CA ILE A 61 -20.21 28.82 -16.56
C ILE A 61 -20.41 27.31 -16.58
N THR A 62 -19.47 26.59 -17.19
CA THR A 62 -19.62 25.16 -17.43
C THR A 62 -18.60 24.40 -16.60
N ARG A 63 -19.10 23.44 -15.81
CA ARG A 63 -18.29 22.43 -15.16
C ARG A 63 -17.90 21.36 -16.17
N MET A 64 -16.69 20.87 -16.07
CA MET A 64 -16.30 19.68 -16.82
C MET A 64 -16.48 18.43 -15.99
N ASP A 65 -16.83 17.34 -16.66
CA ASP A 65 -16.96 16.06 -16.00
C ASP A 65 -15.59 15.59 -15.48
N PRO A 66 -15.48 15.33 -14.17
CA PRO A 66 -14.25 14.84 -13.59
C PRO A 66 -13.99 13.40 -14.03
N SER A 67 -12.72 13.01 -14.03
CA SER A 67 -12.30 11.63 -14.25
C SER A 67 -11.72 11.06 -12.96
N ASP A 68 -11.91 9.76 -12.74
CA ASP A 68 -11.23 9.06 -11.65
C ASP A 68 -9.71 9.09 -11.87
N ILE A 69 -8.95 9.27 -10.79
CA ILE A 69 -7.49 9.33 -10.85
C ILE A 69 -6.91 8.22 -9.96
N ILE A 70 -6.00 7.43 -10.51
CA ILE A 70 -5.22 6.47 -9.74
C ILE A 70 -3.88 7.09 -9.37
N VAL A 71 -3.67 7.31 -8.07
CA VAL A 71 -2.41 7.79 -7.51
C VAL A 71 -1.58 6.64 -6.98
N GLY A 72 -0.30 6.62 -7.33
CA GLY A 72 0.68 5.66 -6.86
C GLY A 72 1.61 6.30 -5.83
N LEU A 73 1.75 5.66 -4.67
CA LEU A 73 2.62 6.07 -3.58
C LEU A 73 3.63 4.96 -3.27
N TYR A 74 4.78 5.31 -2.70
CA TYR A 74 5.82 4.36 -2.29
C TYR A 74 6.25 3.42 -3.45
N ASN A 75 6.73 3.99 -4.55
CA ASN A 75 7.07 3.33 -5.81
C ASN A 75 5.90 2.51 -6.37
N ASP A 76 4.71 3.10 -6.35
CA ASP A 76 3.45 2.52 -6.81
C ASP A 76 3.04 1.21 -6.11
N THR A 77 3.64 0.89 -4.96
CA THR A 77 3.25 -0.26 -4.13
C THR A 77 1.92 -0.02 -3.42
N VAL A 78 1.54 1.24 -3.19
CA VAL A 78 0.22 1.65 -2.74
C VAL A 78 -0.46 2.39 -3.87
N LYS A 79 -1.61 1.88 -4.33
CA LYS A 79 -2.41 2.51 -5.38
C LYS A 79 -3.76 2.89 -4.81
N LEU A 80 -4.09 4.19 -4.86
CA LEU A 80 -5.38 4.72 -4.42
C LEU A 80 -6.14 5.22 -5.62
N LYS A 81 -7.40 4.81 -5.74
CA LYS A 81 -8.35 5.34 -6.70
C LYS A 81 -9.10 6.49 -6.05
N LEU A 82 -8.99 7.67 -6.66
CA LEU A 82 -9.72 8.87 -6.29
C LEU A 82 -10.91 9.00 -7.23
N LYS A 83 -12.11 8.74 -6.71
CA LYS A 83 -13.37 9.02 -7.39
C LYS A 83 -13.74 10.47 -7.14
N ILE A 84 -13.79 11.25 -8.20
CA ILE A 84 -14.02 12.68 -8.12
C ILE A 84 -15.40 12.96 -8.71
N ALA A 85 -16.22 13.71 -7.99
CA ALA A 85 -17.55 14.10 -8.43
C ALA A 85 -17.85 15.53 -7.99
N TRP A 86 -18.59 16.28 -8.80
CA TRP A 86 -19.10 17.57 -8.35
C TRP A 86 -20.05 17.39 -7.16
N ALA A 87 -19.92 18.25 -6.16
CA ALA A 87 -20.77 18.23 -4.97
C ALA A 87 -22.18 18.74 -5.27
N ASP A 88 -22.35 19.48 -6.38
CA ASP A 88 -23.61 20.06 -6.80
C ASP A 88 -23.74 20.04 -8.34
N ASN A 89 -24.98 20.07 -8.85
CA ASN A 89 -25.31 20.05 -10.27
C ASN A 89 -25.99 21.33 -10.76
N ASN A 90 -25.89 22.43 -10.00
CA ASN A 90 -26.58 23.67 -10.29
C ASN A 90 -25.99 24.39 -11.50
N THR A 91 -26.78 25.21 -12.20
CA THR A 91 -26.21 26.08 -13.23
C THR A 91 -25.37 27.18 -12.58
N LEU A 92 -24.17 27.42 -13.09
CA LEU A 92 -23.23 28.41 -12.55
C LEU A 92 -23.34 29.76 -13.27
N THR A 93 -23.36 30.85 -12.50
CA THR A 93 -23.34 32.25 -12.97
C THR A 93 -22.42 33.06 -12.06
N MET A 94 -21.66 34.04 -12.59
CA MET A 94 -20.76 34.84 -11.76
C MET A 94 -21.49 35.79 -10.78
N PRO A 95 -20.96 35.98 -9.55
CA PRO A 95 -19.99 35.11 -8.87
C PRO A 95 -20.65 33.80 -8.42
N PHE A 96 -19.89 32.71 -8.35
CA PHE A 96 -20.45 31.39 -7.97
C PHE A 96 -19.66 30.71 -6.87
N THR A 97 -20.33 29.81 -6.15
CA THR A 97 -19.71 28.87 -5.22
C THR A 97 -19.98 27.47 -5.71
N THR A 98 -18.94 26.64 -5.74
CA THR A 98 -19.09 25.23 -6.08
C THR A 98 -17.96 24.43 -5.46
N GLY A 99 -18.16 23.12 -5.44
CA GLY A 99 -17.25 22.19 -4.81
C GLY A 99 -17.29 20.82 -5.43
N TYR A 100 -16.35 19.98 -5.03
CA TYR A 100 -16.25 18.60 -5.45
C TYR A 100 -16.01 17.70 -4.24
N THR A 101 -16.42 16.45 -4.39
CA THR A 101 -16.19 15.39 -3.43
C THR A 101 -15.17 14.43 -4.01
N VAL A 102 -14.19 14.06 -3.20
CA VAL A 102 -13.23 13.01 -3.48
C VAL A 102 -13.55 11.83 -2.58
N THR A 103 -13.82 10.68 -3.17
CA THR A 103 -13.93 9.40 -2.46
C THR A 103 -12.71 8.55 -2.77
N VAL A 104 -12.05 8.06 -1.73
CA VAL A 104 -10.79 7.31 -1.82
C VAL A 104 -11.09 5.83 -1.63
N GLU A 105 -10.60 5.03 -2.57
CA GLU A 105 -10.72 3.57 -2.53
C GLU A 105 -9.36 2.92 -2.87
N PRO A 106 -9.06 1.70 -2.38
CA PRO A 106 -7.94 0.93 -2.87
C PRO A 106 -8.10 0.61 -4.35
N ALA A 107 -7.05 0.83 -5.15
CA ALA A 107 -7.04 0.40 -6.54
C ALA A 107 -6.56 -1.06 -6.64
N SER A 108 -6.93 -1.75 -7.72
CA SER A 108 -6.42 -3.09 -7.99
C SER A 108 -4.91 -3.06 -8.25
N SER A 109 -4.20 -4.15 -7.93
CA SER A 109 -2.75 -4.25 -8.10
C SER A 109 -2.29 -4.00 -9.54
N GLY A 110 -3.08 -4.42 -10.52
CA GLY A 110 -2.82 -4.22 -11.95
C GLY A 110 -3.26 -2.87 -12.52
N ALA A 111 -3.81 -1.96 -11.70
CA ALA A 111 -4.28 -0.67 -12.19
C ALA A 111 -3.11 0.21 -12.65
N ASN A 112 -3.29 0.92 -13.78
CA ASN A 112 -2.31 1.88 -14.28
C ASN A 112 -2.34 3.15 -13.43
N VAL A 113 -1.17 3.59 -12.99
CA VAL A 113 -1.02 4.81 -12.19
C VAL A 113 -1.05 6.03 -13.12
N ASN A 114 -1.92 6.99 -12.82
CA ASN A 114 -1.98 8.27 -13.55
C ASN A 114 -0.93 9.26 -13.05
N ILE A 115 -0.65 9.24 -11.73
CA ILE A 115 0.31 10.12 -11.05
C ILE A 115 1.05 9.30 -9.99
N SER A 116 2.38 9.32 -10.03
CA SER A 116 3.22 8.64 -9.05
C SER A 116 3.97 9.63 -8.16
N ALA A 117 4.04 9.35 -6.87
CA ALA A 117 4.92 10.02 -5.91
C ALA A 117 6.38 9.54 -5.99
N GLY A 118 6.69 8.56 -6.85
CA GLY A 118 7.93 7.79 -6.74
C GLY A 118 8.02 7.19 -5.32
N SER A 119 9.18 7.32 -4.67
CA SER A 119 9.37 6.82 -3.30
C SER A 119 8.60 7.58 -2.22
N GLY A 120 7.94 8.69 -2.57
CA GLY A 120 7.21 9.55 -1.64
C GLY A 120 5.85 9.02 -1.18
N ASN A 121 5.27 9.73 -0.23
CA ASN A 121 3.96 9.46 0.38
C ASN A 121 2.87 10.47 -0.02
N SER A 122 3.18 11.40 -0.92
CA SER A 122 2.27 12.47 -1.31
C SER A 122 2.43 12.88 -2.77
N VAL A 123 1.35 13.41 -3.35
CA VAL A 123 1.30 13.92 -4.72
C VAL A 123 0.48 15.19 -4.79
N LEU A 124 0.87 16.10 -5.69
CA LEU A 124 0.03 17.22 -6.11
C LEU A 124 -0.62 16.87 -7.45
N ILE A 125 -1.95 16.95 -7.49
CA ILE A 125 -2.78 16.74 -8.66
C ILE A 125 -3.24 18.10 -9.16
N ASN A 126 -2.71 18.52 -10.30
CA ASN A 126 -3.10 19.80 -10.88
C ASN A 126 -4.43 19.63 -11.64
N GLY A 127 -5.36 20.57 -11.43
CA GLY A 127 -6.64 20.63 -12.11
C GLY A 127 -7.48 19.36 -11.91
N VAL A 128 -7.60 18.87 -10.67
CA VAL A 128 -8.40 17.68 -10.32
C VAL A 128 -9.83 17.81 -10.83
N VAL A 129 -10.38 19.02 -10.74
CA VAL A 129 -11.59 19.45 -11.43
C VAL A 129 -11.37 20.84 -12.00
N SER A 130 -12.05 21.13 -13.11
CA SER A 130 -11.91 22.39 -13.83
C SER A 130 -13.25 22.90 -14.32
N ILE A 131 -13.36 24.22 -14.40
CA ILE A 131 -14.56 24.96 -14.76
C ILE A 131 -14.11 26.02 -15.76
N THR A 132 -14.92 26.24 -16.80
CA THR A 132 -14.59 27.26 -17.79
C THR A 132 -15.79 28.04 -18.30
N SER A 133 -15.51 29.25 -18.79
CA SER A 133 -16.44 30.10 -19.52
C SER A 133 -16.30 30.01 -21.05
N ALA A 134 -15.42 29.11 -21.55
CA ALA A 134 -15.24 28.87 -22.98
C ALA A 134 -16.52 28.33 -23.64
N SER A 135 -16.66 28.48 -24.96
CA SER A 135 -17.74 27.86 -25.72
C SER A 135 -17.66 26.33 -25.72
N SER A 136 -18.78 25.65 -25.97
CA SER A 136 -18.86 24.18 -26.02
C SER A 136 -17.90 23.57 -27.06
N ALA A 137 -17.70 24.23 -28.20
CA ALA A 137 -16.75 23.80 -29.23
C ALA A 137 -15.29 23.85 -28.74
N THR A 138 -14.93 24.91 -28.03
CA THR A 138 -13.59 25.07 -27.42
C THR A 138 -13.38 24.03 -26.32
N GLN A 139 -14.38 23.82 -25.46
CA GLN A 139 -14.35 22.80 -24.41
C GLN A 139 -14.12 21.39 -25.00
N PHE A 140 -14.90 21.01 -26.01
CA PHE A 140 -14.78 19.71 -26.66
C PHE A 140 -13.36 19.49 -27.24
N THR A 141 -12.81 20.51 -27.89
CA THR A 141 -11.46 20.45 -28.44
C THR A 141 -10.41 20.29 -27.33
N ALA A 142 -10.54 21.03 -26.24
CA ALA A 142 -9.66 20.92 -25.08
C ALA A 142 -9.70 19.51 -24.47
N SER A 143 -10.90 18.93 -24.30
CA SER A 143 -11.08 17.58 -23.79
C SER A 143 -10.44 16.52 -24.70
N LEU A 144 -10.57 16.64 -26.02
CA LEU A 144 -9.90 15.74 -26.97
C LEU A 144 -8.38 15.83 -26.90
N ARG A 145 -7.81 17.02 -26.70
CA ARG A 145 -6.37 17.20 -26.50
C ARG A 145 -5.89 16.52 -25.21
N PHE A 146 -6.62 16.69 -24.12
CA PHE A 146 -6.31 16.05 -22.85
C PHE A 146 -6.32 14.53 -22.97
N LEU A 147 -7.38 13.97 -23.56
CA LEU A 147 -7.47 12.52 -23.83
C LEU A 147 -6.34 12.04 -24.74
N GLY A 148 -6.07 12.75 -25.84
CA GLY A 148 -4.96 12.43 -26.74
C GLY A 148 -3.60 12.46 -26.04
N CYS A 149 -3.38 13.40 -25.13
CA CYS A 149 -2.17 13.49 -24.31
C CYS A 149 -2.01 12.28 -23.38
N LEU A 150 -3.06 11.86 -22.70
CA LEU A 150 -3.05 10.67 -21.85
C LEU A 150 -2.80 9.39 -22.68
N LEU A 151 -3.46 9.27 -23.84
CA LEU A 151 -3.27 8.14 -24.76
C LEU A 151 -1.85 8.08 -25.35
N ALA A 152 -1.18 9.22 -25.48
CA ALA A 152 0.24 9.30 -25.84
C ALA A 152 1.19 8.90 -24.71
N GLY A 153 0.67 8.43 -23.57
CA GLY A 153 1.45 7.97 -22.42
C GLY A 153 2.05 9.10 -21.58
N ARG A 154 1.59 10.34 -21.74
CA ARG A 154 2.02 11.46 -20.89
C ARG A 154 1.30 11.41 -19.55
N GLY A 155 1.99 11.81 -18.48
CA GLY A 155 1.43 11.86 -17.14
C GLY A 155 0.33 12.92 -16.99
N TRP A 156 -0.58 12.73 -16.03
CA TRP A 156 -1.74 13.60 -15.81
C TRP A 156 -1.39 15.08 -15.75
N ASN A 157 -0.42 15.48 -14.91
CA ASN A 157 -0.07 16.89 -14.71
C ASN A 157 0.44 17.56 -16.00
N ALA A 158 1.11 16.81 -16.88
CA ALA A 158 1.53 17.33 -18.18
C ALA A 158 0.33 17.55 -19.12
N CYS A 159 -0.65 16.65 -19.08
CA CYS A 159 -1.87 16.77 -19.87
C CYS A 159 -2.79 17.87 -19.34
N ALA A 160 -2.92 18.00 -18.02
CA ALA A 160 -3.64 19.09 -17.39
C ALA A 160 -3.02 20.45 -17.74
N ALA A 161 -1.69 20.53 -17.83
CA ALA A 161 -1.00 21.73 -18.27
C ALA A 161 -1.27 22.09 -19.75
N ASP A 162 -1.25 21.12 -20.68
CA ASP A 162 -1.62 21.36 -22.10
C ASP A 162 -3.08 21.81 -22.21
N TYR A 163 -3.97 21.15 -21.46
CA TYR A 163 -5.38 21.49 -21.36
C TYR A 163 -5.60 22.93 -20.89
N ASN A 164 -5.01 23.31 -19.75
CA ASN A 164 -5.09 24.65 -19.19
C ASN A 164 -4.48 25.69 -20.14
N SER A 165 -3.36 25.35 -20.80
CA SER A 165 -2.73 26.24 -21.78
C SER A 165 -3.63 26.50 -22.99
N TYR A 166 -4.43 25.51 -23.41
CA TYR A 166 -5.37 25.67 -24.53
C TYR A 166 -6.56 26.57 -24.14
N LEU A 167 -6.99 26.51 -22.88
CA LEU A 167 -8.05 27.36 -22.32
C LEU A 167 -7.57 28.68 -21.73
N ARG A 168 -6.32 29.05 -21.93
CA ARG A 168 -5.78 30.32 -21.42
C ARG A 168 -6.63 31.50 -21.90
N GLY A 169 -6.98 32.38 -20.97
CA GLY A 169 -7.83 33.53 -21.23
C GLY A 169 -9.30 33.19 -21.55
N ALA A 170 -9.73 31.95 -21.33
CA ALA A 170 -11.11 31.52 -21.51
C ALA A 170 -11.94 31.50 -20.21
N GLY A 171 -11.45 32.15 -19.15
CA GLY A 171 -12.05 32.08 -17.82
C GLY A 171 -11.90 30.67 -17.28
N LEU A 172 -10.75 30.37 -16.68
CA LEU A 172 -10.40 29.02 -16.21
C LEU A 172 -10.34 29.03 -14.68
N TYR A 173 -11.18 28.20 -14.07
CA TYR A 173 -11.24 28.05 -12.63
C TYR A 173 -10.98 26.59 -12.28
N SER A 174 -9.97 26.33 -11.46
CA SER A 174 -9.54 24.97 -11.17
C SER A 174 -9.32 24.73 -9.69
N PHE A 175 -9.34 23.45 -9.34
CA PHE A 175 -8.96 22.97 -8.03
C PHE A 175 -7.76 22.06 -8.22
N ASP A 176 -6.71 22.31 -7.45
CA ASP A 176 -5.59 21.41 -7.30
C ASP A 176 -5.79 20.63 -6.02
N LEU A 177 -5.34 19.38 -6.00
CA LEU A 177 -5.49 18.50 -4.84
C LEU A 177 -4.14 17.94 -4.44
N PHE A 178 -3.70 18.30 -3.23
CA PHE A 178 -2.58 17.66 -2.57
C PHE A 178 -3.09 16.45 -1.79
N VAL A 179 -2.60 15.26 -2.12
CA VAL A 179 -2.97 14.00 -1.46
C VAL A 179 -1.76 13.47 -0.71
N SER A 180 -1.92 13.17 0.57
CA SER A 180 -0.86 12.56 1.39
C SER A 180 -1.38 11.36 2.16
N TYR A 181 -0.61 10.27 2.19
CA TYR A 181 -0.92 9.10 2.99
C TYR A 181 0.32 8.60 3.74
N ASP A 182 0.45 8.99 5.00
CA ASP A 182 1.44 8.43 5.91
C ASP A 182 0.91 7.12 6.48
N ARG A 183 1.27 6.00 5.83
CA ARG A 183 0.69 4.70 6.19
C ARG A 183 1.39 4.17 7.43
N LYS A 184 0.61 3.80 8.44
CA LYS A 184 1.13 3.12 9.62
C LYS A 184 1.09 1.60 9.41
N GLN A 185 2.25 0.95 9.56
CA GLN A 185 2.40 -0.49 9.31
C GLN A 185 2.67 -1.27 10.60
N THR A 186 1.84 -2.27 10.89
CA THR A 186 1.99 -3.16 12.06
C THR A 186 3.28 -3.96 11.98
N THR A 187 4.20 -3.82 12.93
CA THR A 187 5.43 -4.62 13.04
C THR A 187 5.35 -5.55 14.23
N CYS A 188 5.83 -6.78 14.13
CA CYS A 188 6.07 -7.65 15.28
C CYS A 188 7.56 -8.00 15.35
N LYS A 189 8.20 -7.68 16.47
CA LYS A 189 9.62 -7.93 16.72
C LYS A 189 9.77 -9.13 17.67
N PRO A 190 10.53 -10.17 17.29
CA PRO A 190 10.82 -11.27 18.20
C PRO A 190 11.78 -10.83 19.33
N GLU A 191 11.56 -11.36 20.52
CA GLU A 191 12.53 -11.32 21.61
C GLU A 191 13.55 -12.46 21.47
N ASP A 192 14.76 -12.23 21.99
CA ASP A 192 15.77 -13.29 22.08
C ASP A 192 15.29 -14.37 23.06
N LEU A 193 15.39 -15.63 22.64
CA LEU A 193 14.97 -16.79 23.42
C LEU A 193 16.15 -17.74 23.62
N THR A 194 16.40 -18.13 24.87
CA THR A 194 17.36 -19.17 25.23
C THR A 194 16.64 -20.29 25.96
N ILE A 195 16.65 -21.49 25.39
CA ILE A 195 16.06 -22.69 26.01
C ILE A 195 17.20 -23.58 26.50
N THR A 196 17.28 -23.77 27.81
CA THR A 196 18.28 -24.65 28.44
C THR A 196 17.64 -26.00 28.73
N LEU A 197 18.09 -27.04 28.03
CA LEU A 197 17.67 -28.40 28.32
C LEU A 197 18.39 -28.93 29.58
N PRO A 198 17.75 -29.83 30.35
CA PRO A 198 18.42 -30.49 31.46
C PRO A 198 19.61 -31.33 30.96
N ASN A 199 20.60 -31.50 31.81
CA ASN A 199 21.71 -32.41 31.55
C ASN A 199 21.19 -33.84 31.32
N ILE A 200 21.84 -34.54 30.39
CA ILE A 200 21.51 -35.90 29.96
C ILE A 200 22.78 -36.76 30.00
N ALA A 201 22.68 -37.97 30.52
CA ALA A 201 23.79 -38.92 30.51
C ALA A 201 23.94 -39.58 29.14
N LEU A 202 25.15 -39.99 28.77
CA LEU A 202 25.39 -40.77 27.54
C LEU A 202 24.55 -42.05 27.50
N SER A 203 24.33 -42.67 28.66
CA SER A 203 23.47 -43.84 28.84
C SER A 203 21.98 -43.55 28.64
N GLU A 204 21.57 -42.33 28.31
CA GLU A 204 20.17 -42.02 27.97
C GLU A 204 20.00 -41.80 26.45
N LEU A 205 21.09 -41.87 25.69
CA LEU A 205 21.16 -41.55 24.25
C LEU A 205 21.31 -42.80 23.36
N TYR A 206 20.76 -43.94 23.78
CA TYR A 206 20.97 -45.23 23.11
C TYR A 206 20.29 -45.38 21.75
N ASN A 207 19.12 -44.74 21.57
CA ASN A 207 18.28 -44.92 20.39
C ASN A 207 18.34 -43.68 19.50
N THR A 208 18.48 -43.89 18.20
CA THR A 208 18.30 -42.84 17.18
C THR A 208 16.88 -42.27 17.29
N GLY A 209 16.77 -40.94 17.15
CA GLY A 209 15.51 -40.23 17.21
C GLY A 209 15.40 -39.28 18.41
N LYS A 210 14.16 -38.83 18.66
CA LYS A 210 13.81 -37.91 19.74
C LYS A 210 14.00 -38.56 21.11
N VAL A 211 14.62 -37.83 22.03
CA VAL A 211 14.68 -38.20 23.44
C VAL A 211 13.47 -37.62 24.18
N SER A 212 12.48 -38.45 24.48
CA SER A 212 11.18 -38.00 25.01
C SER A 212 11.22 -37.46 26.45
N ASN A 213 12.16 -37.94 27.28
CA ASN A 213 12.14 -37.70 28.73
C ASN A 213 12.98 -36.49 29.19
N LYS A 214 13.64 -35.81 28.25
CA LYS A 214 14.54 -34.68 28.51
C LYS A 214 14.26 -33.57 27.52
N ASN A 215 13.30 -32.73 27.89
CA ASN A 215 12.87 -31.59 27.11
C ASN A 215 12.75 -30.34 27.99
N ALA A 216 12.73 -29.19 27.35
CA ALA A 216 12.42 -27.92 27.97
C ALA A 216 11.44 -27.18 27.07
N ALA A 217 10.47 -26.52 27.68
CA ALA A 217 9.46 -25.74 26.98
C ALA A 217 9.64 -24.27 27.35
N ASP A 218 9.49 -23.41 26.36
CA ASP A 218 9.39 -21.97 26.57
C ASP A 218 8.55 -21.35 25.43
N ASN A 219 8.50 -20.04 25.36
CA ASN A 219 7.67 -19.30 24.44
C ASN A 219 8.50 -18.35 23.59
N ILE A 220 8.33 -18.44 22.27
CA ILE A 220 8.74 -17.35 21.39
C ILE A 220 7.77 -16.18 21.64
N ARG A 221 8.31 -15.03 22.04
CA ARG A 221 7.53 -13.81 22.26
C ARG A 221 7.77 -12.83 21.13
N LEU A 222 6.69 -12.27 20.60
CA LEU A 222 6.74 -11.22 19.58
C LEU A 222 6.03 -9.98 20.13
N GLN A 223 6.76 -8.87 20.24
CA GLN A 223 6.20 -7.57 20.56
C GLN A 223 5.69 -6.92 19.27
N CYS A 224 4.38 -6.76 19.16
CA CYS A 224 3.71 -6.14 18.05
C CYS A 224 3.37 -4.68 18.34
N ASP A 225 3.82 -3.80 17.45
CA ASP A 225 3.59 -2.36 17.50
C ASP A 225 2.75 -1.91 16.31
N ASN A 226 2.26 -0.68 16.37
CA ASN A 226 1.45 -0.06 15.32
C ASN A 226 0.16 -0.86 15.00
N LEU A 227 -0.47 -1.38 16.05
CA LEU A 227 -1.82 -1.96 16.01
C LEU A 227 -2.87 -0.86 16.02
N PHE A 228 -4.03 -1.13 15.42
CA PHE A 228 -5.08 -0.14 15.22
C PHE A 228 -6.28 -0.35 16.14
N GLY A 229 -6.69 0.74 16.79
CA GLY A 229 -7.88 0.80 17.63
C GLY A 229 -7.82 -0.10 18.87
N ASN A 230 -8.91 -0.10 19.63
CA ASN A 230 -9.04 -0.92 20.85
C ASN A 230 -9.06 -2.43 20.55
N ALA A 231 -9.43 -2.80 19.31
CA ALA A 231 -9.42 -4.18 18.84
C ALA A 231 -8.05 -4.69 18.40
N LYS A 232 -6.99 -3.85 18.49
CA LYS A 232 -5.60 -4.22 18.20
C LYS A 232 -5.44 -4.86 16.82
N GLN A 233 -6.03 -4.22 15.81
CA GLN A 233 -6.07 -4.76 14.46
C GLN A 233 -4.73 -4.56 13.73
N THR A 234 -4.37 -5.55 12.92
CA THR A 234 -3.16 -5.54 12.11
C THR A 234 -3.39 -4.87 10.76
N SER A 235 -2.40 -4.14 10.24
CA SER A 235 -2.50 -3.48 8.93
C SER A 235 -1.94 -4.27 7.76
N ARG A 236 -1.34 -5.44 8.01
CA ARG A 236 -0.70 -6.28 6.99
C ARG A 236 -0.67 -7.74 7.42
N LYS A 237 -0.46 -8.61 6.44
CA LYS A 237 -0.30 -10.05 6.68
C LYS A 237 1.10 -10.31 7.22
N MET A 238 1.19 -11.34 8.05
CA MET A 238 2.43 -11.70 8.74
C MET A 238 2.54 -13.21 8.82
N THR A 239 3.76 -13.72 8.75
CA THR A 239 4.05 -15.14 8.96
C THR A 239 5.36 -15.29 9.72
N VAL A 240 5.36 -16.18 10.71
CA VAL A 240 6.50 -16.45 11.59
C VAL A 240 7.00 -17.86 11.34
N TYR A 241 8.31 -17.99 11.16
CA TYR A 241 9.00 -19.25 10.94
C TYR A 241 10.44 -19.16 11.45
N LEU A 242 11.15 -20.29 11.48
CA LEU A 242 12.53 -20.36 11.92
C LEU A 242 13.47 -20.64 10.74
N SER A 243 14.69 -20.10 10.81
CA SER A 243 15.80 -20.55 9.97
C SER A 243 17.04 -20.86 10.81
N SER A 244 17.94 -21.71 10.33
CA SER A 244 19.20 -21.97 11.01
C SER A 244 20.29 -22.43 10.06
N SER A 245 21.51 -21.93 10.27
CA SER A 245 22.74 -22.47 9.68
C SER A 245 23.23 -23.75 10.37
N ASP A 246 22.71 -24.04 11.56
CA ASP A 246 23.15 -25.17 12.37
C ASP A 246 22.39 -26.46 12.01
N LEU A 247 21.54 -26.46 10.99
CA LEU A 247 20.92 -27.69 10.50
C LEU A 247 21.98 -28.73 10.10
N ILE A 248 21.72 -29.99 10.41
CA ILE A 248 22.50 -31.09 9.82
C ILE A 248 22.20 -31.17 8.31
N PRO A 249 23.13 -31.69 7.48
CA PRO A 249 22.91 -31.81 6.04
C PRO A 249 21.65 -32.61 5.75
N ASP A 250 20.90 -32.18 4.73
CA ASP A 250 19.66 -32.82 4.25
C ASP A 250 18.53 -32.93 5.29
N SER A 251 18.61 -32.23 6.42
CA SER A 251 17.54 -32.14 7.41
C SER A 251 16.91 -30.75 7.45
N TYR A 252 15.61 -30.73 7.73
CA TYR A 252 14.84 -29.51 7.98
C TYR A 252 14.41 -29.40 9.44
N SER A 253 14.76 -30.31 10.33
CA SER A 253 14.21 -30.31 11.71
C SER A 253 15.24 -30.53 12.80
N VAL A 254 16.44 -31.01 12.45
CA VAL A 254 17.48 -31.34 13.41
C VAL A 254 18.59 -30.30 13.40
N LEU A 255 18.66 -29.53 14.48
CA LEU A 255 19.72 -28.57 14.75
C LEU A 255 20.93 -29.29 15.36
N ARG A 256 22.08 -29.13 14.72
CA ARG A 256 23.36 -29.70 15.16
C ARG A 256 23.83 -29.01 16.44
N GLY A 257 24.04 -29.79 17.50
CA GLY A 257 24.51 -29.25 18.78
C GLY A 257 26.01 -28.99 18.82
N ALA A 258 26.80 -29.76 18.07
CA ALA A 258 28.24 -29.55 17.90
C ALA A 258 28.72 -30.21 16.60
N VAL A 259 29.78 -29.67 15.98
CA VAL A 259 30.29 -30.13 14.67
C VAL A 259 30.63 -31.63 14.65
N ASN A 260 31.20 -32.14 15.75
CA ASN A 260 31.70 -33.52 15.87
C ASN A 260 30.94 -34.34 16.92
N ASN A 261 29.63 -34.12 17.06
CA ASN A 261 28.76 -34.87 17.95
C ASN A 261 27.56 -35.39 17.15
N GLY A 262 27.06 -36.58 17.50
CA GLY A 262 25.89 -37.19 16.86
C GLY A 262 24.54 -36.85 17.49
N VAL A 263 24.54 -35.86 18.38
CA VAL A 263 23.37 -35.37 19.11
C VAL A 263 23.13 -33.91 18.77
N GLY A 264 21.86 -33.61 18.53
CA GLY A 264 21.38 -32.27 18.27
C GLY A 264 20.06 -32.02 18.99
N PHE A 265 19.31 -31.08 18.44
CA PHE A 265 18.03 -30.66 19.00
C PHE A 265 16.95 -30.71 17.92
N ILE A 266 15.75 -31.09 18.32
CA ILE A 266 14.55 -30.83 17.53
C ILE A 266 13.65 -29.87 18.30
N LEU A 267 12.86 -29.12 17.54
CA LEU A 267 11.85 -28.21 18.08
C LEU A 267 10.46 -28.73 17.73
N GLU A 268 9.52 -28.56 18.65
CA GLU A 268 8.11 -28.89 18.45
C GLU A 268 7.21 -27.71 18.84
N SER A 269 6.16 -27.47 18.06
CA SER A 269 5.12 -26.49 18.35
C SER A 269 3.76 -27.08 18.00
N GLY A 270 2.75 -26.89 18.87
CA GLY A 270 1.42 -27.46 18.67
C GLY A 270 1.41 -29.00 18.52
N GLY A 271 2.37 -29.69 19.15
CA GLY A 271 2.52 -31.14 19.09
C GLY A 271 3.10 -31.68 17.78
N LYS A 272 3.63 -30.81 16.90
CA LYS A 272 4.28 -31.21 15.64
C LYS A 272 5.74 -30.77 15.63
N THR A 273 6.59 -31.59 15.01
CA THR A 273 7.98 -31.20 14.73
C THR A 273 8.00 -29.97 13.82
N VAL A 274 8.82 -28.99 14.20
CA VAL A 274 9.02 -27.75 13.45
C VAL A 274 10.05 -27.99 12.37
N ASN A 275 9.66 -27.75 11.13
CA ASN A 275 10.60 -27.58 10.03
C ASN A 275 11.20 -26.18 10.08
N ILE A 276 12.50 -26.09 9.85
CA ILE A 276 13.37 -24.92 9.95
C ILE A 276 13.99 -24.73 8.57
N SER A 277 14.02 -23.48 8.09
CA SER A 277 14.65 -23.15 6.81
C SER A 277 16.17 -23.17 6.95
N ASN A 278 16.87 -23.54 5.88
CA ASN A 278 18.31 -23.37 5.75
C ASN A 278 18.69 -22.02 5.10
N THR A 279 17.71 -21.19 4.75
CA THR A 279 17.89 -19.86 4.18
C THR A 279 17.04 -18.83 4.89
N ALA A 280 17.21 -17.55 4.56
CA ALA A 280 16.36 -16.47 5.07
C ALA A 280 14.94 -16.50 4.51
N GLU A 281 14.66 -17.30 3.48
CA GLU A 281 13.31 -17.48 2.94
C GLU A 281 12.59 -18.64 3.64
N GLN A 282 11.27 -18.57 3.72
CA GLN A 282 10.49 -19.59 4.43
C GLN A 282 10.68 -21.00 3.83
N GLY A 283 10.58 -21.13 2.50
CA GLY A 283 10.66 -22.43 1.83
C GLY A 283 9.74 -23.47 2.46
N ASN A 284 10.32 -24.59 2.92
CA ASN A 284 9.60 -25.69 3.57
C ASN A 284 9.48 -25.55 5.11
N ALA A 285 9.90 -24.42 5.69
CA ALA A 285 9.80 -24.19 7.12
C ALA A 285 8.35 -24.11 7.59
N SER A 286 8.10 -24.65 8.78
CA SER A 286 6.77 -24.62 9.38
C SER A 286 6.37 -23.19 9.73
N THR A 287 5.14 -22.82 9.36
CA THR A 287 4.51 -21.61 9.89
C THR A 287 4.16 -21.82 11.36
N LEU A 288 4.82 -21.07 12.24
CA LEU A 288 4.58 -21.11 13.68
C LEU A 288 3.40 -20.22 14.11
N TRP A 289 3.25 -19.08 13.44
CA TRP A 289 2.14 -18.15 13.64
C TRP A 289 1.92 -17.32 12.39
N LYS A 290 0.68 -16.88 12.16
CA LYS A 290 0.35 -16.06 10.99
C LYS A 290 -0.85 -15.16 11.21
N VAL A 291 -0.91 -14.11 10.39
CA VAL A 291 -2.07 -13.26 10.16
C VAL A 291 -2.37 -13.30 8.67
N ASP A 292 -3.51 -13.90 8.31
CA ASP A 292 -3.87 -14.13 6.91
C ASP A 292 -4.58 -12.92 6.26
N GLN A 293 -5.15 -12.02 7.06
CA GLN A 293 -5.98 -10.91 6.59
C GLN A 293 -5.63 -9.60 7.29
N VAL A 294 -5.62 -8.51 6.53
CA VAL A 294 -5.59 -7.15 7.07
C VAL A 294 -6.83 -6.90 7.91
N GLY A 295 -6.69 -6.17 9.02
CA GLY A 295 -7.75 -5.90 9.97
C GLY A 295 -7.97 -7.01 11.00
N THR A 296 -7.20 -8.11 10.94
CA THR A 296 -7.28 -9.19 11.94
C THR A 296 -6.97 -8.62 13.33
N PRO A 297 -7.88 -8.75 14.31
CA PRO A 297 -7.64 -8.33 15.67
C PRO A 297 -6.66 -9.26 16.37
N LEU A 298 -5.76 -8.70 17.20
CA LEU A 298 -4.89 -9.46 18.08
C LEU A 298 -5.42 -9.42 19.52
N ASN A 299 -5.33 -10.55 20.23
CA ASN A 299 -5.72 -10.62 21.64
C ASN A 299 -4.77 -9.85 22.56
N SER A 300 -3.55 -9.59 22.11
CA SER A 300 -2.48 -8.94 22.86
C SER A 300 -1.48 -8.28 21.91
N ASP A 301 -0.75 -7.29 22.40
CA ASP A 301 0.39 -6.71 21.69
C ASP A 301 1.62 -7.62 21.81
N MET A 302 1.61 -8.54 22.78
CA MET A 302 2.62 -9.57 22.94
C MET A 302 2.04 -10.92 22.48
N ILE A 303 2.53 -11.43 21.36
CA ILE A 303 2.17 -12.75 20.84
C ILE A 303 3.09 -13.79 21.48
N THR A 304 2.51 -14.88 21.94
CA THR A 304 3.22 -15.99 22.58
C THR A 304 3.02 -17.26 21.76
N ILE A 305 4.12 -17.86 21.31
CA ILE A 305 4.13 -19.10 20.54
C ILE A 305 4.89 -20.16 21.34
N PRO A 306 4.19 -21.18 21.88
CA PRO A 306 4.83 -22.26 22.63
C PRO A 306 5.77 -23.09 21.74
N ILE A 307 6.97 -23.36 22.25
CA ILE A 307 7.98 -24.18 21.62
C ILE A 307 8.59 -25.15 22.65
N ILE A 308 8.83 -26.38 22.22
CA ILE A 308 9.46 -27.42 23.05
C ILE A 308 10.75 -27.84 22.36
N ALA A 309 11.86 -27.80 23.08
CA ALA A 309 13.14 -28.33 22.62
C ALA A 309 13.41 -29.70 23.26
N SER A 310 13.86 -30.65 22.45
CA SER A 310 14.28 -31.99 22.92
C SER A 310 15.60 -32.37 22.28
N TYR A 311 16.41 -33.18 22.98
CA TYR A 311 17.56 -33.82 22.34
C TYR A 311 17.11 -34.76 21.23
N TYR A 312 17.94 -34.87 20.19
CA TYR A 312 17.74 -35.78 19.07
C TYR A 312 19.05 -36.48 18.70
N VAL A 313 19.05 -37.80 18.71
CA VAL A 313 20.20 -38.61 18.30
C VAL A 313 20.09 -38.89 16.80
N TYR A 314 21.02 -38.38 16.00
CA TYR A 314 21.06 -38.60 14.54
C TYR A 314 22.26 -39.44 14.09
N ASP A 315 23.33 -39.52 14.88
CA ASP A 315 24.51 -40.35 14.60
C ASP A 315 25.00 -41.01 15.89
N ARG A 316 24.63 -42.28 16.10
CA ARG A 316 24.91 -42.99 17.35
C ARG A 316 26.41 -43.25 17.56
N ASP A 317 27.15 -43.43 16.48
CA ASP A 317 28.56 -43.84 16.54
C ASP A 317 29.49 -42.67 16.89
N ASN A 318 28.97 -41.45 16.87
CA ASN A 318 29.71 -40.21 17.10
C ASN A 318 29.20 -39.40 18.31
N ILE A 319 28.50 -40.03 19.25
CA ILE A 319 28.05 -39.37 20.48
C ILE A 319 29.26 -39.15 21.42
N LYS A 320 29.45 -37.91 21.88
CA LYS A 320 30.54 -37.53 22.79
C LYS A 320 30.03 -36.71 23.97
N PRO A 321 30.67 -36.80 25.16
CA PRO A 321 30.44 -35.85 26.24
C PRO A 321 30.84 -34.43 25.80
N GLY A 322 30.14 -33.43 26.33
CA GLY A 322 30.47 -32.02 26.15
C GLY A 322 29.23 -31.14 26.00
N ASP A 323 29.48 -29.84 25.91
CA ASP A 323 28.41 -28.86 25.73
C ASP A 323 27.87 -28.91 24.30
N LEU A 324 26.54 -28.85 24.19
CA LEU A 324 25.83 -28.77 22.93
C LEU A 324 25.12 -27.41 22.85
N LYS A 325 25.21 -26.75 21.70
CA LYS A 325 24.54 -25.47 21.45
C LYS A 325 24.17 -25.38 19.98
N ALA A 326 22.95 -24.94 19.71
CA ALA A 326 22.50 -24.57 18.38
C ALA A 326 21.73 -23.25 18.42
N THR A 327 21.68 -22.58 17.29
CA THR A 327 21.05 -21.27 17.12
C THR A 327 20.04 -21.34 15.98
N ALA A 328 18.85 -20.79 16.18
CA ALA A 328 17.89 -20.56 15.12
C ALA A 328 17.43 -19.09 15.17
N LEU A 329 17.24 -18.50 13.99
CA LEU A 329 16.73 -17.16 13.81
C LEU A 329 15.20 -17.21 13.69
N ILE A 330 14.52 -16.34 14.42
CA ILE A 330 13.07 -16.14 14.32
C ILE A 330 12.81 -15.10 13.24
N TYR A 331 12.17 -15.50 12.14
CA TYR A 331 11.77 -14.59 11.08
C TYR A 331 10.31 -14.19 11.24
N VAL A 332 10.05 -12.88 11.06
CA VAL A 332 8.71 -12.33 10.86
C VAL A 332 8.66 -11.77 9.46
N LYS A 333 8.01 -12.50 8.55
CA LYS A 333 7.78 -12.06 7.17
C LYS A 333 6.52 -11.22 7.10
N TYR A 334 6.60 -10.11 6.38
CA TYR A 334 5.49 -9.22 6.07
C TYR A 334 5.17 -9.32 4.58
N ASP A 335 3.88 -9.39 4.25
CA ASP A 335 3.40 -9.17 2.88
C ASP A 335 2.98 -7.71 2.67
#